data_AF-A0A846Q901-F1
#
_entry.id   AF-A0A846Q901-F1
#
_cell.length_a   1.000
_cell.length_b   1.000
_cell.length_c   1.000
_cell.angle_alpha   90.00
_cell.angle_beta   90.00
_cell.angle_gamma   90.00
#
_symmetry.space_group_name_H-M   'P 1'
#
loop_
_entity.id
_entity.type
_entity.pdbx_description
1 polymer ?
#
loop_
_entity_poly.entity_id
_entity_poly.type
_entity_poly.pdbx_seq_one_letter_code
_entity_poly.pdbx_strand_id
1 'polypeptide(L)' 'DGSVETFKGYRVQHSNARGPFKGGIRYHPKVDLDEVIALSMWMTWKCAVIDVPFGGAKGGIACNPKRMSIDVRERL' A
#
# COMPACT_ATOMS: atom_id res chain seq x y z
N ASP A 1 1.23 6.90 -26.78
CA ASP A 1 2.37 6.12 -27.34
C ASP A 1 2.02 4.63 -27.49
N GLY A 2 0.98 4.12 -26.81
CA GLY A 2 0.54 2.72 -26.98
C GLY A 2 1.50 1.72 -26.33
N SER A 3 2.42 2.21 -25.51
CA SER A 3 3.37 1.40 -24.78
C SER A 3 2.68 0.65 -23.63
N VAL A 4 3.20 -0.54 -23.32
CA VAL A 4 2.76 -1.35 -22.17
C VAL A 4 3.86 -1.30 -21.13
N GLU A 5 3.53 -0.83 -19.93
CA GLU A 5 4.43 -0.84 -18.78
C GLU A 5 3.92 -1.81 -17.71
N THR A 6 4.84 -2.48 -17.01
CA THR A 6 4.51 -3.40 -15.91
C THR A 6 5.02 -2.82 -14.60
N PHE A 7 4.15 -2.75 -13.60
CA PHE A 7 4.47 -2.27 -12.25
C PHE A 7 4.35 -3.40 -11.24
N LYS A 8 5.24 -3.39 -10.23
CA LYS A 8 5.11 -4.29 -9.09
C LYS A 8 4.21 -3.65 -8.04
N GLY A 9 3.12 -4.32 -7.69
CA GLY A 9 2.20 -3.94 -6.63
C GLY A 9 2.24 -4.94 -5.48
N TYR A 10 2.13 -4.45 -4.26
CA TYR A 10 2.07 -5.25 -3.04
C TYR A 10 0.87 -4.84 -2.20
N ARG A 11 0.23 -5.82 -1.56
CA ARG A 11 -0.78 -5.62 -0.51
C ARG A 11 -0.53 -6.63 0.59
N VAL A 12 -0.20 -6.15 1.79
CA VAL A 12 0.03 -6.99 2.96
C VAL A 12 -1.07 -6.77 3.98
N GLN A 13 -1.60 -7.87 4.49
CA GLN A 13 -2.63 -7.94 5.52
C GLN A 13 -1.99 -8.58 6.76
N HIS A 14 -1.67 -7.78 7.77
CA HIS A 14 -0.89 -8.25 8.93
C HIS A 14 -1.75 -8.96 9.98
N SER A 15 -2.89 -8.37 10.36
CA SER A 15 -3.78 -8.96 11.36
C SER A 15 -5.20 -8.43 11.20
N ASN A 16 -6.20 -9.29 11.33
CA ASN A 16 -7.64 -8.97 11.32
C ASN A 16 -8.29 -9.11 12.70
N ALA A 17 -7.50 -9.27 13.78
CA ALA A 17 -8.03 -9.58 15.11
C ALA A 17 -9.03 -8.55 15.66
N ARG A 18 -8.95 -7.29 15.19
CA ARG A 18 -9.83 -6.19 15.61
C ARG A 18 -10.88 -5.78 14.57
N GLY A 19 -10.94 -6.45 13.42
CA GLY A 19 -11.88 -6.12 12.34
C GLY A 19 -11.23 -6.00 10.97
N PRO A 20 -11.89 -5.33 10.00
CA PRO A 20 -11.41 -5.18 8.63
C PRO A 20 -10.01 -4.56 8.54
N PHE A 21 -9.27 -4.94 7.51
CA PHE A 21 -7.92 -4.43 7.29
C PHE A 21 -7.90 -2.96 6.88
N LYS A 22 -7.15 -2.13 7.60
CA LYS A 22 -6.96 -0.71 7.29
C LYS A 22 -5.50 -0.39 7.00
N GLY A 23 -5.28 0.32 5.90
CA GLY A 23 -4.02 0.96 5.60
C GLY A 23 -3.91 1.46 4.16
N GLY A 24 -3.18 2.56 4.00
CA GLY A 24 -3.05 3.28 2.74
C GLY A 24 -2.17 2.56 1.70
N ILE A 25 -2.11 3.16 0.51
CA ILE A 25 -1.30 2.73 -0.62
C ILE A 25 -0.16 3.73 -0.81
N ARG A 26 1.08 3.25 -0.98
CA ARG A 26 2.27 4.08 -1.26
C ARG A 26 2.65 3.95 -2.73
N TYR A 27 2.75 5.08 -3.43
CA TYR A 27 3.33 5.14 -4.78
C TYR A 27 4.75 5.67 -4.68
N HIS A 28 5.75 4.81 -4.85
CA HIS A 28 7.15 5.21 -4.81
C HIS A 28 8.02 4.22 -5.59
N PRO A 29 9.04 4.65 -6.36
CA PRO A 29 9.85 3.74 -7.17
C PRO A 29 10.66 2.72 -6.35
N LYS A 30 10.85 2.98 -5.05
CA LYS A 30 11.58 2.09 -4.12
C LYS A 30 10.67 1.25 -3.22
N VAL A 31 9.39 1.11 -3.53
CA VAL A 31 8.53 0.18 -2.76
C VAL A 31 9.03 -1.24 -2.98
N ASP A 32 9.23 -1.96 -1.88
CA ASP A 32 9.50 -3.40 -1.83
C ASP A 32 8.53 -4.11 -0.87
N LEU A 33 8.60 -5.44 -0.83
CA LEU A 33 7.71 -6.25 0.00
C LEU A 33 7.98 -6.03 1.50
N ASP A 34 9.24 -5.97 1.91
CA ASP A 34 9.64 -5.88 3.32
C ASP A 34 9.19 -4.56 3.94
N GLU A 35 9.29 -3.45 3.21
CA GLU A 35 8.75 -2.15 3.60
C GLU A 35 7.24 -2.26 3.84
N VAL A 36 6.50 -2.88 2.91
CA VAL A 36 5.03 -2.97 2.99
C VAL A 36 4.61 -3.87 4.16
N ILE A 37 5.36 -4.95 4.43
CA ILE A 37 5.16 -5.78 5.62
C ILE A 37 5.34 -4.96 6.90
N ALA A 38 6.47 -4.28 7.06
CA ALA A 38 6.76 -3.48 8.24
C ALA A 38 5.71 -2.38 8.47
N LEU A 39 5.30 -1.67 7.41
CA LEU A 39 4.26 -0.66 7.48
C LEU A 39 2.88 -1.23 7.84
N SER A 40 2.57 -2.47 7.42
CA SER A 40 1.31 -3.15 7.77
C SER A 40 1.23 -3.56 9.24
N MET A 41 2.37 -3.94 9.84
CA MET A 41 2.53 -4.19 11.28
C MET A 41 2.24 -2.91 12.08
N TRP A 42 2.85 -1.78 11.68
CA TRP A 42 2.58 -0.49 12.31
C TRP A 42 1.12 -0.06 12.20
N MET A 43 0.42 -0.38 11.11
CA MET A 43 -1.02 -0.09 11.02
C MET A 43 -1.83 -0.87 12.06
N THR A 44 -1.46 -2.13 12.35
CA THR A 44 -2.12 -2.93 13.39
C THR A 44 -1.93 -2.30 14.75
N TRP A 45 -0.68 -2.00 15.12
CA TRP A 45 -0.38 -1.44 16.44
C TRP A 45 -0.94 -0.04 16.60
N LYS A 46 -0.85 0.81 15.57
CA LYS A 46 -1.46 2.13 15.60
C LYS A 46 -2.96 2.03 15.88
N CYS A 47 -3.70 1.22 15.12
CA CYS A 47 -5.14 1.04 15.34
C CYS A 47 -5.44 0.49 16.75
N ALA A 48 -4.64 -0.45 17.25
CA ALA A 48 -4.80 -0.97 18.60
C ALA A 48 -4.54 0.08 19.70
N VAL A 49 -3.52 0.93 19.54
CA VAL A 49 -3.13 1.97 20.52
C VAL A 49 -4.18 3.07 20.64
N ILE A 50 -4.81 3.48 19.53
CA ILE A 50 -5.85 4.53 19.52
C ILE A 50 -7.29 3.97 19.56
N ASP A 51 -7.44 2.70 19.91
CA ASP A 51 -8.72 2.00 20.05
C ASP A 51 -9.63 2.04 18.81
N VAL A 52 -9.04 1.98 17.62
CA VAL A 52 -9.78 1.89 16.35
C VAL A 52 -10.01 0.41 15.99
N PRO A 53 -11.25 -0.01 15.69
CA PRO A 53 -11.60 -1.41 15.42
C PRO A 53 -11.22 -1.85 14.00
N PHE A 54 -9.94 -1.73 13.66
CA PHE A 54 -9.39 -2.20 12.40
C PHE A 54 -8.14 -3.05 12.60
N GLY A 55 -8.02 -4.04 11.73
CA GLY A 55 -6.76 -4.74 11.49
C GLY A 55 -5.76 -3.88 10.73
N GLY A 56 -4.49 -4.29 10.70
CA GLY A 56 -3.46 -3.57 9.94
C GLY A 56 -3.23 -4.16 8.57
N ALA A 57 -3.15 -3.27 7.58
CA ALA A 57 -2.67 -3.60 6.24
C ALA A 57 -1.81 -2.48 5.69
N LYS A 58 -1.12 -2.73 4.58
CA LYS A 58 -0.49 -1.69 3.77
C LYS A 58 -0.44 -2.14 2.33
N GLY A 59 -0.57 -1.21 1.39
CA GLY A 59 -0.23 -1.46 -0.01
C GLY A 59 0.90 -0.56 -0.49
N GLY A 60 1.54 -0.96 -1.57
CA GLY A 60 2.50 -0.14 -2.27
C GLY A 60 2.66 -0.55 -3.73
N ILE A 61 2.94 0.43 -4.59
CA ILE A 61 3.18 0.24 -6.02
C ILE A 61 4.53 0.87 -6.34
N ALA A 62 5.42 0.08 -6.93
CA ALA A 62 6.77 0.46 -7.31
C ALA A 62 6.73 1.35 -8.57
N CYS A 63 6.33 2.61 -8.41
CA CYS A 63 6.21 3.55 -9.52
C CYS A 63 6.48 5.01 -9.10
N ASN A 64 6.76 5.88 -10.08
CA ASN A 64 6.92 7.31 -9.84
C ASN A 64 5.75 8.10 -10.45
N PRO A 65 4.73 8.48 -9.67
CA PRO A 65 3.54 9.15 -10.18
C PRO A 65 3.81 10.53 -10.77
N LYS A 66 4.96 11.16 -10.45
CA LYS A 66 5.34 12.47 -11.00
C LYS A 66 5.81 12.39 -12.45
N ARG A 67 6.18 11.19 -12.92
CA ARG A 67 6.61 10.95 -14.31
C ARG A 67 5.48 10.43 -15.19
N MET A 68 4.28 10.28 -14.63
CA MET A 68 3.12 9.71 -15.31
C MET A 68 2.14 10.81 -15.70
N SER A 69 1.51 10.66 -16.86
CA SER A 69 0.35 11.46 -17.21
C SER A 69 -0.84 11.13 -16.30
N ILE A 70 -1.85 11.99 -16.28
CA ILE A 70 -3.08 11.76 -15.51
C ILE A 70 -3.76 10.47 -15.98
N ASP A 71 -3.87 10.26 -17.30
CA ASP A 71 -4.49 9.06 -17.88
C ASP A 71 -3.76 7.77 -17.48
N VAL A 72 -2.42 7.80 -17.46
CA VAL A 72 -1.62 6.64 -17.03
C VAL A 72 -1.83 6.35 -15.55
N ARG A 73 -1.95 7.38 -14.71
CA ARG A 73 -2.19 7.23 -13.27
C ARG A 73 -3.57 6.66 -12.96
N GLU A 74 -4.58 6.98 -13.75
CA GLU A 74 -5.94 6.45 -13.58
C GLU A 74 -6.05 4.98 -14.03
N ARG A 75 -5.25 4.59 -15.02
CA ARG A 75 -5.18 3.21 -15.54
C ARG A 75 -4.34 2.25 -14.69
N LEU A 76 -3.68 2.76 -13.66
CA LEU A 76 -2.71 2.07 -12.80
C LEU A 76 -3.41 1.45 -11.58
#